data_AF-A0AAE9A3A2-F1
#
_entry.id   AF-A0AAE9A3A2-F1
#
_cell.length_a   1.000
_cell.length_b   1.000
_cell.length_c   1.000
_cell.angle_alpha   90.00
_cell.angle_beta   90.00
_cell.angle_gamma   90.00
#
_symmetry.space_group_name_H-M   'P 1'
#
loop_
_entity.id
_entity.type
_entity.pdbx_description
1 polymer ?
#
loop_
_entity_poly.entity_id
_entity_poly.type
_entity_poly.pdbx_seq_one_letter_code
_entity_poly.pdbx_strand_id
1 'polypeptide(L)'
;MDSTPQVTSFQHRAEVDFLRQVMSTMKMSSSKVAMAQFTPWSRVEWSLSNATYPESRIQEAPYCPCELENCQSTSVNSLTRSTMSSSNRKGVPDVILVISNSYQPLVEVLPNEPLISPSSPLHVFYIVIGSNMHVSRFEPSAHTVGIKVTDFEHLPHLVGPLCQSVNGYIKGTSTTRFGPLCWIIIGAILLFALILVALLLYAIYNYNEENRRLRHRISESERLLRKQNEYFTSQLHSEMQKQIANGEKHAEEMKKQQDMIQSQDNSKEEGEEDNQSSGTSESILSSGSDITDSTETDLEELNRRTHLPRDHPARKLPPIDLMFLVDTSSSIGINNFDIQKNFICEILKDVDVAPGRSRISMVQYAQDPSVVFGFDQYYSYESVRRGVMRLSYTGGATMLSKALAFAGGIMYHEQNLKKTTKRHQFLPTPKHDRLQVLCLVSDGYSDDSADKESVNLHDRLHVKIFAVVTRSFNKDKLVPITRFDGSVFTVHQRESVAIWLWRQQRIWAEHYSAFIEKEKKRAERSARR
;
A
#
# COMPACT_ATOMS: atom_id res chain seq x y z
N MET A 1 -31.14 14.53 -8.38
CA MET A 1 -31.50 15.67 -9.27
C MET A 1 -31.70 16.86 -8.38
N ASP A 2 -31.16 18.02 -8.77
CA ASP A 2 -31.35 19.25 -8.01
C ASP A 2 -32.73 19.81 -8.32
N SER A 3 -33.43 20.28 -7.30
CA SER A 3 -34.66 21.07 -7.45
C SER A 3 -34.77 22.07 -6.28
N THR A 4 -33.62 22.57 -5.82
CA THR A 4 -33.51 23.68 -4.87
C THR A 4 -34.12 24.97 -5.45
N PRO A 5 -34.52 25.95 -4.62
CA PRO A 5 -35.17 27.18 -5.09
C PRO A 5 -34.38 28.05 -6.07
N GLN A 6 -33.09 27.76 -6.28
CA GLN A 6 -32.21 28.48 -7.21
C GLN A 6 -32.07 27.79 -8.58
N VAL A 7 -32.62 26.58 -8.74
CA VAL A 7 -32.75 25.91 -10.04
C VAL A 7 -33.98 26.46 -10.74
N THR A 8 -33.83 26.98 -11.96
CA THR A 8 -34.95 27.44 -12.79
C THR A 8 -35.65 26.26 -13.48
N SER A 9 -36.89 26.46 -13.94
CA SER A 9 -37.63 25.47 -14.74
C SER A 9 -36.92 25.06 -16.03
N PHE A 10 -36.10 25.94 -16.61
CA PHE A 10 -35.21 25.63 -17.74
C PHE A 10 -34.08 24.68 -17.34
N GLN A 11 -33.39 24.97 -16.23
CA GLN A 11 -32.31 24.12 -15.71
C GLN A 11 -32.82 22.74 -15.27
N HIS A 12 -33.97 22.69 -14.60
CA HIS A 12 -34.66 21.45 -14.26
C HIS A 12 -34.95 20.59 -15.50
N ARG A 13 -35.42 21.20 -16.60
CA ARG A 13 -35.62 20.51 -17.88
C ARG A 13 -34.31 19.97 -18.46
N ALA A 14 -33.22 20.74 -18.38
CA ALA A 14 -31.90 20.29 -18.82
C ALA A 14 -31.37 19.09 -18.01
N GLU A 15 -31.61 19.05 -16.69
CA GLU A 15 -31.28 17.88 -15.85
C GLU A 15 -32.10 16.64 -16.26
N VAL A 16 -33.40 16.81 -16.50
CA VAL A 16 -34.30 15.75 -16.97
C VAL A 16 -33.87 15.19 -18.34
N ASP A 17 -33.55 16.06 -19.30
CA ASP A 17 -33.08 15.64 -20.63
C ASP A 17 -31.72 14.94 -20.59
N PHE A 18 -30.79 15.41 -19.75
CA PHE A 18 -29.52 14.72 -19.52
C PHE A 18 -29.72 13.33 -18.93
N LEU A 19 -30.53 13.19 -17.87
CA LEU A 19 -30.81 11.89 -17.26
C LEU A 19 -31.44 10.91 -18.26
N ARG A 20 -32.35 11.39 -19.11
CA ARG A 20 -32.94 10.61 -20.22
C ARG A 20 -31.87 10.15 -21.23
N GLN A 21 -30.91 11.01 -21.57
CA GLN A 21 -29.83 10.66 -22.50
C GLN A 21 -28.81 9.68 -21.89
N VAL A 22 -28.50 9.80 -20.60
CA VAL A 22 -27.69 8.82 -19.85
C VAL A 22 -28.38 7.45 -19.84
N MET A 23 -29.67 7.40 -19.48
CA MET A 23 -30.44 6.16 -19.38
C MET A 23 -30.51 5.38 -20.70
N SER A 24 -30.85 6.07 -21.79
CA SER A 24 -30.91 5.48 -23.14
C SER A 24 -29.55 4.98 -23.63
N THR A 25 -28.45 5.67 -23.27
CA THR A 25 -27.08 5.26 -23.61
C THR A 25 -26.62 4.04 -22.81
N MET A 26 -26.98 3.96 -21.53
CA MET A 26 -26.52 2.89 -20.62
C MET A 26 -27.26 1.56 -20.75
N LYS A 27 -28.42 1.52 -21.45
CA LYS A 27 -29.25 0.30 -21.64
C LYS A 27 -29.56 -0.44 -20.33
N MET A 28 -29.95 0.30 -19.29
CA MET A 28 -30.26 -0.28 -17.98
C MET A 28 -31.67 -0.88 -17.95
N SER A 29 -31.81 -2.06 -17.32
CA SER A 29 -33.14 -2.62 -17.02
C SER A 29 -33.86 -1.73 -15.99
N SER A 30 -35.17 -1.52 -16.19
CA SER A 30 -35.98 -0.67 -15.31
C SER A 30 -35.84 -1.05 -13.83
N SER A 31 -35.83 -2.35 -13.53
CA SER A 31 -35.63 -2.93 -12.20
C SER A 31 -34.30 -2.59 -11.50
N LYS A 32 -33.41 -1.77 -12.09
CA LYS A 32 -32.06 -1.47 -11.58
C LYS A 32 -31.78 0.02 -11.35
N VAL A 33 -32.79 0.89 -11.48
CA VAL A 33 -32.61 2.35 -11.36
C VAL A 33 -33.61 2.93 -10.39
N ALA A 34 -33.12 3.78 -9.49
CA ALA A 34 -33.91 4.61 -8.58
C ALA A 34 -33.62 6.08 -8.87
N MET A 35 -34.58 6.96 -8.60
CA MET A 35 -34.40 8.40 -8.73
C MET A 35 -34.95 9.11 -7.50
N ALA A 36 -34.20 10.10 -7.05
CA ALA A 36 -34.63 11.05 -6.05
C ALA A 36 -34.23 12.48 -6.42
N GLN A 37 -35.09 13.41 -6.04
CA GLN A 37 -34.85 14.83 -6.05
C GLN A 37 -34.42 15.29 -4.66
N PHE A 38 -33.62 16.36 -4.59
CA PHE A 38 -33.40 17.10 -3.35
C PHE A 38 -33.90 18.54 -3.50
N THR A 39 -34.82 18.92 -2.61
CA THR A 39 -35.61 20.16 -2.66
C THR A 39 -35.61 20.87 -1.31
N PRO A 40 -34.42 21.14 -0.75
CA PRO A 40 -34.12 20.89 0.66
C PRO A 40 -34.58 19.55 1.30
N TRP A 41 -35.69 18.94 0.87
CA TRP A 41 -36.19 17.65 1.33
C TRP A 41 -35.64 16.50 0.49
N SER A 42 -35.66 15.27 1.02
CA SER A 42 -35.51 14.06 0.19
C SER A 42 -36.84 13.64 -0.41
N ARG A 43 -37.01 13.77 -1.73
CA ARG A 43 -38.17 13.20 -2.45
C ARG A 43 -37.71 12.04 -3.31
N VAL A 44 -38.08 10.81 -2.94
CA VAL A 44 -37.86 9.62 -3.76
C VAL A 44 -38.99 9.52 -4.78
N GLU A 45 -38.69 9.67 -6.07
CA GLU A 45 -39.68 9.52 -7.14
C GLU A 45 -39.96 8.03 -7.43
N TRP A 46 -38.91 7.21 -7.42
CA TRP A 46 -39.03 5.74 -7.42
C TRP A 46 -37.80 5.08 -6.80
N SER A 47 -38.04 4.01 -6.05
CA SER A 47 -37.00 3.13 -5.50
C SER A 47 -36.67 1.99 -6.46
N LEU A 48 -35.59 1.27 -6.19
CA LEU A 48 -35.14 0.11 -6.98
C LEU A 48 -36.17 -1.03 -7.06
N SER A 49 -37.19 -1.06 -6.19
CA SER A 49 -38.23 -2.09 -6.18
C SER A 49 -39.51 -1.71 -6.96
N ASN A 50 -39.67 -0.46 -7.39
CA ASN A 50 -40.93 0.04 -7.99
C ASN A 50 -40.69 0.85 -9.28
N ALA A 51 -39.92 0.27 -10.21
CA ALA A 51 -39.53 0.90 -11.46
C ALA A 51 -40.14 0.20 -12.69
N THR A 52 -41.38 0.58 -13.00
CA THR A 52 -42.02 0.36 -14.32
C THR A 52 -41.78 1.60 -15.18
N TYR A 53 -41.14 1.42 -16.35
CA TYR A 53 -40.85 2.44 -17.37
C TYR A 53 -40.13 3.71 -16.82
N PRO A 54 -38.82 3.64 -16.54
CA PRO A 54 -38.09 4.77 -15.95
C PRO A 54 -37.97 5.97 -16.90
N GLU A 55 -37.89 5.75 -18.22
CA GLU A 55 -37.74 6.84 -19.18
C GLU A 55 -38.96 7.79 -19.24
N SER A 56 -40.18 7.27 -19.06
CA SER A 56 -41.38 8.11 -18.97
C SER A 56 -41.49 8.81 -17.61
N ARG A 57 -41.17 8.11 -16.51
CA ARG A 57 -41.18 8.70 -15.17
C ARG A 57 -40.15 9.83 -14.99
N ILE A 58 -39.02 9.80 -15.70
CA ILE A 58 -38.05 10.92 -15.73
C ILE A 58 -38.69 12.19 -16.31
N GLN A 59 -39.58 12.08 -17.29
CA GLN A 59 -40.28 13.24 -17.88
C GLN A 59 -41.41 13.77 -16.99
N GLU A 60 -42.00 12.90 -16.16
CA GLU A 60 -43.04 13.25 -15.18
C GLU A 60 -42.49 13.82 -13.87
N ALA A 61 -41.16 13.89 -13.71
CA ALA A 61 -40.48 14.42 -12.53
C ALA A 61 -40.90 15.89 -12.30
N PRO A 62 -41.61 16.21 -11.19
CA PRO A 62 -42.18 17.54 -11.03
C PRO A 62 -41.11 18.54 -10.59
N TYR A 63 -41.27 19.79 -11.01
CA TYR A 63 -40.49 20.93 -10.54
C TYR A 63 -41.18 21.52 -9.29
N CYS A 64 -40.55 21.35 -8.11
CA CYS A 64 -41.12 21.77 -6.82
C CYS A 64 -40.08 22.44 -5.90
N PRO A 65 -39.69 23.71 -6.15
CA PRO A 65 -38.93 24.49 -5.18
C PRO A 65 -39.76 24.77 -3.90
N CYS A 66 -39.16 24.61 -2.71
CA CYS A 66 -39.86 24.69 -1.40
C CYS A 66 -40.43 26.11 -1.14
N GLU A 67 -41.74 26.25 -0.88
CA GLU A 67 -42.43 27.50 -0.44
C GLU A 67 -43.10 27.39 0.95
N LEU A 68 -42.62 26.52 1.85
CA LEU A 68 -43.27 26.26 3.15
C LEU A 68 -42.30 26.36 4.34
N GLU A 69 -42.72 26.99 5.43
CA GLU A 69 -41.90 27.39 6.59
C GLU A 69 -41.30 26.26 7.45
N ASN A 70 -41.35 25.00 7.01
CA ASN A 70 -40.87 23.83 7.74
C ASN A 70 -40.03 22.88 6.84
N CYS A 71 -39.06 23.40 6.08
CA CYS A 71 -38.19 22.56 5.25
C CYS A 71 -37.04 21.92 6.07
N GLN A 72 -37.12 20.62 6.41
CA GLN A 72 -35.99 19.86 6.99
C GLN A 72 -34.90 19.57 5.95
N SER A 73 -33.63 19.63 6.35
CA SER A 73 -32.47 19.35 5.49
C SER A 73 -32.29 17.86 5.17
N THR A 74 -31.66 17.56 4.04
CA THR A 74 -31.31 16.20 3.60
C THR A 74 -29.82 16.05 3.23
N SER A 75 -29.33 14.82 3.17
CA SER A 75 -27.97 14.44 2.75
C SER A 75 -27.97 13.39 1.63
N VAL A 76 -26.81 13.22 0.97
CA VAL A 76 -26.55 12.08 0.07
C VAL A 76 -26.82 10.76 0.80
N ASN A 77 -26.38 10.62 2.05
CA ASN A 77 -26.55 9.42 2.87
C ASN A 77 -28.04 9.10 3.15
N SER A 78 -28.88 10.09 3.46
CA SER A 78 -30.33 9.93 3.66
C SER A 78 -31.05 9.55 2.38
N LEU A 79 -30.79 10.25 1.28
CA LEU A 79 -31.34 9.96 -0.04
C LEU A 79 -30.96 8.54 -0.51
N THR A 80 -29.69 8.17 -0.32
CA THR A 80 -29.17 6.84 -0.67
C THR A 80 -29.80 5.76 0.20
N ARG A 81 -29.93 5.97 1.53
CA ARG A 81 -30.66 5.05 2.42
C ARG A 81 -32.08 4.81 1.91
N SER A 82 -32.83 5.88 1.63
CA SER A 82 -34.23 5.79 1.24
C SER A 82 -34.40 5.05 -0.10
N THR A 83 -33.61 5.42 -1.12
CA THR A 83 -33.66 4.83 -2.46
C THR A 83 -33.18 3.38 -2.54
N MET A 84 -32.19 2.99 -1.72
CA MET A 84 -31.60 1.64 -1.71
C MET A 84 -32.26 0.65 -0.75
N SER A 85 -33.07 1.14 0.21
CA SER A 85 -33.66 0.37 1.32
C SER A 85 -34.33 -0.94 0.90
N SER A 86 -34.92 -1.00 -0.29
CA SER A 86 -35.73 -2.12 -0.77
C SER A 86 -35.00 -3.09 -1.71
N SER A 87 -33.77 -2.82 -2.17
CA SER A 87 -33.12 -3.67 -3.20
C SER A 87 -31.59 -3.58 -3.30
N ASN A 88 -30.87 -3.21 -2.24
CA ASN A 88 -29.39 -3.27 -2.23
C ASN A 88 -28.91 -4.71 -2.50
N ARG A 89 -28.06 -4.92 -3.52
CA ARG A 89 -27.71 -6.26 -4.02
C ARG A 89 -26.29 -6.66 -3.63
N LYS A 90 -26.14 -7.85 -3.07
CA LYS A 90 -24.83 -8.44 -2.78
C LYS A 90 -24.07 -8.69 -4.10
N GLY A 91 -22.85 -8.15 -4.20
CA GLY A 91 -21.92 -8.46 -5.30
C GLY A 91 -22.12 -7.71 -6.62
N VAL A 92 -23.07 -6.77 -6.72
CA VAL A 92 -23.18 -5.85 -7.87
C VAL A 92 -22.80 -4.45 -7.39
N PRO A 93 -21.92 -3.70 -8.09
CA PRO A 93 -21.66 -2.32 -7.75
C PRO A 93 -22.90 -1.44 -8.02
N ASP A 94 -23.26 -0.60 -7.04
CA ASP A 94 -24.32 0.40 -7.21
C ASP A 94 -23.70 1.75 -7.53
N VAL A 95 -24.29 2.44 -8.51
CA VAL A 95 -23.81 3.72 -9.03
C VAL A 95 -24.86 4.80 -8.72
N ILE A 96 -24.42 5.84 -8.01
CA ILE A 96 -25.25 6.95 -7.56
C ILE A 96 -24.86 8.18 -8.38
N LEU A 97 -25.79 8.74 -9.15
CA LEU A 97 -25.58 9.97 -9.90
C LEU A 97 -26.26 11.14 -9.17
N VAL A 98 -25.46 12.05 -8.62
CA VAL A 98 -25.91 13.29 -8.00
C VAL A 98 -25.62 14.43 -8.98
N ILE A 99 -26.65 15.16 -9.36
CA ILE A 99 -26.55 16.41 -10.13
C ILE A 99 -26.95 17.52 -9.17
N SER A 100 -26.15 18.57 -9.09
CA SER A 100 -26.29 19.65 -8.12
C SER A 100 -25.83 20.98 -8.70
N ASN A 101 -26.55 22.05 -8.38
CA ASN A 101 -26.20 23.42 -8.69
C ASN A 101 -25.13 23.94 -7.71
N SER A 102 -24.20 24.76 -8.19
CA SER A 102 -23.04 25.26 -7.43
C SER A 102 -23.40 26.05 -6.17
N TYR A 103 -24.60 26.62 -6.10
CA TYR A 103 -25.03 27.49 -5.00
C TYR A 103 -25.43 26.75 -3.71
N GLN A 104 -25.93 25.51 -3.80
CA GLN A 104 -26.36 24.71 -2.65
C GLN A 104 -25.94 23.24 -2.83
N PRO A 105 -24.64 22.90 -2.60
CA PRO A 105 -24.20 21.52 -2.64
C PRO A 105 -24.87 20.68 -1.55
N LEU A 106 -25.38 19.52 -1.93
CA LEU A 106 -25.97 18.53 -1.05
C LEU A 106 -24.89 17.89 -0.16
N VAL A 107 -25.01 18.04 1.16
CA VAL A 107 -24.04 17.48 2.11
C VAL A 107 -23.98 15.95 2.04
N GLU A 108 -22.80 15.36 2.23
CA GLU A 108 -22.62 13.90 2.25
C GLU A 108 -23.47 13.23 3.35
N VAL A 109 -23.44 13.79 4.55
CA VAL A 109 -24.06 13.27 5.78
C VAL A 109 -24.50 14.45 6.66
N LEU A 110 -25.63 14.32 7.37
CA LEU A 110 -26.07 15.32 8.36
C LEU A 110 -25.48 15.04 9.76
N PRO A 111 -25.36 16.05 10.64
CA PRO A 111 -24.94 15.83 12.03
C PRO A 111 -25.83 14.82 12.75
N ASN A 112 -25.22 13.84 13.42
CA ASN A 112 -25.88 12.73 14.13
C ASN A 112 -26.75 11.80 13.24
N GLU A 113 -26.59 11.87 11.92
CA GLU A 113 -27.25 10.94 11.02
C GLU A 113 -26.56 9.56 11.09
N PRO A 114 -27.29 8.43 11.19
CA PRO A 114 -26.66 7.13 11.05
C PRO A 114 -26.02 7.02 9.66
N LEU A 115 -24.88 6.35 9.54
CA LEU A 115 -24.22 6.12 8.25
C LEU A 115 -24.83 4.90 7.53
N ILE A 116 -24.88 4.94 6.20
CA ILE A 116 -25.32 3.78 5.40
C ILE A 116 -24.24 2.69 5.40
N SER A 117 -24.68 1.45 5.61
CA SER A 117 -23.84 0.25 5.45
C SER A 117 -24.35 -0.55 4.24
N PRO A 118 -23.99 -0.17 3.00
CA PRO A 118 -24.42 -0.88 1.80
C PRO A 118 -23.89 -2.32 1.79
N SER A 119 -24.58 -3.23 1.09
CA SER A 119 -24.08 -4.60 0.84
C SER A 119 -23.23 -4.71 -0.43
N SER A 120 -23.30 -3.69 -1.28
CA SER A 120 -22.55 -3.48 -2.51
C SER A 120 -21.39 -2.49 -2.34
N PRO A 121 -20.41 -2.45 -3.26
CA PRO A 121 -19.57 -1.27 -3.47
C PRO A 121 -20.42 -0.11 -4.03
N LEU A 122 -20.41 1.03 -3.37
CA LEU A 122 -21.00 2.27 -3.89
C LEU A 122 -19.96 3.07 -4.67
N HIS A 123 -20.38 3.68 -5.78
CA HIS A 123 -19.66 4.70 -6.51
C HIS A 123 -20.58 5.87 -6.79
N VAL A 124 -20.12 7.07 -6.48
CA VAL A 124 -20.90 8.31 -6.59
C VAL A 124 -20.31 9.15 -7.73
N PHE A 125 -21.16 9.72 -8.56
CA PHE A 125 -20.77 10.71 -9.55
C PHE A 125 -21.47 12.00 -9.15
N TYR A 126 -20.68 13.00 -8.75
CA TYR A 126 -21.21 14.27 -8.27
C TYR A 126 -20.94 15.34 -9.34
N ILE A 127 -21.97 15.67 -10.10
CA ILE A 127 -21.93 16.68 -11.16
C ILE A 127 -22.33 18.02 -10.55
N VAL A 128 -21.41 18.98 -10.54
CA VAL A 128 -21.64 20.36 -10.09
C VAL A 128 -21.80 21.25 -11.32
N ILE A 129 -22.91 21.96 -11.42
CA ILE A 129 -23.23 22.85 -12.54
C ILE A 129 -23.36 24.28 -12.00
N GLY A 130 -22.68 25.25 -12.63
CA GLY A 130 -22.69 26.66 -12.22
C GLY A 130 -21.31 27.22 -11.84
N SER A 131 -21.17 28.54 -11.93
CA SER A 131 -19.89 29.21 -12.17
C SER A 131 -19.07 29.54 -10.90
N ASN A 132 -17.78 29.84 -11.13
CA ASN A 132 -16.76 30.52 -10.30
C ASN A 132 -16.55 30.18 -8.81
N MET A 133 -17.31 29.31 -8.16
CA MET A 133 -16.87 28.76 -6.88
C MET A 133 -15.63 27.89 -7.08
N HIS A 134 -14.56 28.20 -6.33
CA HIS A 134 -13.52 27.23 -6.01
C HIS A 134 -14.18 26.10 -5.21
N VAL A 135 -14.33 24.93 -5.84
CA VAL A 135 -14.83 23.72 -5.18
C VAL A 135 -13.69 23.13 -4.34
N SER A 136 -13.33 23.81 -3.25
CA SER A 136 -12.36 23.38 -2.24
C SER A 136 -13.04 22.79 -0.99
N ARG A 137 -14.35 22.53 -1.07
CA ARG A 137 -15.19 22.01 0.02
C ARG A 137 -16.03 20.80 -0.36
N PHE A 138 -15.86 20.27 -1.56
CA PHE A 138 -16.54 19.06 -2.01
C PHE A 138 -15.48 18.13 -2.64
N GLU A 139 -14.67 17.50 -1.78
CA GLU A 139 -13.79 16.38 -2.14
C GLU A 139 -14.30 15.07 -1.51
N PRO A 140 -15.51 14.61 -1.89
CA PRO A 140 -16.13 13.40 -1.33
C PRO A 140 -15.27 12.15 -1.54
N SER A 141 -15.42 11.19 -0.62
CA SER A 141 -14.61 9.96 -0.47
C SER A 141 -14.22 9.23 -1.77
N ALA A 142 -13.12 8.45 -1.75
CA ALA A 142 -12.41 7.72 -2.84
C ALA A 142 -13.18 7.04 -3.99
N HIS A 143 -14.50 7.03 -3.95
CA HIS A 143 -15.39 6.51 -4.99
C HIS A 143 -16.34 7.56 -5.54
N THR A 144 -16.07 8.83 -5.26
CA THR A 144 -16.85 9.96 -5.74
C THR A 144 -16.09 10.72 -6.80
N VAL A 145 -16.58 10.69 -8.04
CA VAL A 145 -16.00 11.44 -9.16
C VAL A 145 -16.74 12.77 -9.27
N GLY A 146 -16.04 13.85 -8.92
CA GLY A 146 -16.52 15.21 -9.15
C GLY A 146 -16.39 15.59 -10.63
N ILE A 147 -17.47 16.04 -11.26
CA ILE A 147 -17.43 16.63 -12.60
C ILE A 147 -17.99 18.05 -12.51
N LYS A 148 -17.16 19.05 -12.83
CA LYS A 148 -17.59 20.45 -12.85
C LYS A 148 -17.99 20.86 -14.26
N VAL A 149 -19.18 21.44 -14.40
CA VAL A 149 -19.69 22.00 -15.65
C VAL A 149 -19.92 23.51 -15.45
N THR A 150 -19.44 24.31 -16.38
CA THR A 150 -19.57 25.77 -16.31
C THR A 150 -21.01 26.23 -16.56
N ASP A 151 -21.78 25.51 -17.37
CA ASP A 151 -23.17 25.80 -17.68
C ASP A 151 -23.97 24.56 -18.14
N PHE A 152 -25.29 24.59 -17.99
CA PHE A 152 -26.22 23.50 -18.29
C PHE A 152 -26.24 23.12 -19.79
N GLU A 153 -25.94 24.05 -20.71
CA GLU A 153 -25.86 23.75 -22.15
C GLU A 153 -24.84 22.65 -22.48
N HIS A 154 -23.78 22.52 -21.67
CA HIS A 154 -22.69 21.57 -21.90
C HIS A 154 -22.96 20.20 -21.24
N LEU A 155 -24.03 20.07 -20.45
CA LEU A 155 -24.39 18.85 -19.72
C LEU A 155 -24.56 17.62 -20.64
N PRO A 156 -25.15 17.70 -21.86
CA PRO A 156 -25.23 16.57 -22.80
C PRO A 156 -23.86 16.00 -23.22
N HIS A 157 -22.80 16.82 -23.24
CA HIS A 157 -21.45 16.34 -23.61
C HIS A 157 -20.85 15.40 -22.55
N LEU A 158 -21.33 15.44 -21.30
CA LEU A 158 -20.89 14.53 -20.25
C LEU A 158 -21.40 13.10 -20.41
N VAL A 159 -22.46 12.86 -21.19
CA VAL A 159 -23.08 11.53 -21.31
C VAL A 159 -22.08 10.47 -21.77
N GLY A 160 -21.27 10.78 -22.79
CA GLY A 160 -20.24 9.88 -23.30
C GLY A 160 -19.18 9.53 -22.25
N PRO A 161 -18.43 10.52 -21.71
CA PRO A 161 -17.44 10.31 -20.65
C PRO A 161 -18.00 9.62 -19.39
N LEU A 162 -19.19 10.01 -18.92
CA LEU A 162 -19.85 9.38 -17.77
C LEU A 162 -20.16 7.91 -18.05
N CYS A 163 -20.76 7.61 -19.21
CA CYS A 163 -21.04 6.25 -19.62
C CYS A 163 -19.77 5.41 -19.77
N GLN A 164 -18.68 5.98 -20.29
CA GLN A 164 -17.39 5.28 -20.37
C GLN A 164 -16.81 4.98 -18.99
N SER A 165 -16.81 5.96 -18.09
CA SER A 165 -16.31 5.81 -16.71
C SER A 165 -17.09 4.73 -15.94
N VAL A 166 -18.43 4.81 -15.97
CA VAL A 166 -19.29 3.83 -15.31
C VAL A 166 -19.17 2.44 -15.95
N ASN A 167 -19.13 2.32 -17.28
CA ASN A 167 -18.97 1.02 -17.94
C ASN A 167 -17.59 0.39 -17.69
N GLY A 168 -16.53 1.19 -17.65
CA GLY A 168 -15.18 0.73 -17.31
C GLY A 168 -15.10 0.21 -15.88
N TYR A 169 -15.85 0.84 -14.96
CA TYR A 169 -15.97 0.39 -13.58
C TYR A 169 -16.82 -0.89 -13.44
N ILE A 170 -18.05 -0.92 -13.98
CA ILE A 170 -18.97 -2.08 -13.90
C ILE A 170 -18.34 -3.33 -14.50
N LYS A 171 -17.54 -3.21 -15.56
CA LYS A 171 -16.86 -4.34 -16.22
C LYS A 171 -15.59 -4.81 -15.51
N GLY A 172 -15.24 -4.23 -14.35
CA GLY A 172 -14.17 -4.70 -13.48
C GLY A 172 -12.81 -4.77 -14.19
N THR A 173 -12.23 -3.61 -14.51
CA THR A 173 -11.03 -3.51 -15.36
C THR A 173 -11.21 -4.29 -16.66
N SER A 174 -12.04 -3.78 -17.58
CA SER A 174 -12.00 -4.28 -18.95
C SER A 174 -10.59 -4.04 -19.49
N THR A 175 -9.84 -5.15 -19.58
CA THR A 175 -8.63 -5.33 -20.38
C THR A 175 -8.54 -4.26 -21.45
N THR A 176 -7.49 -3.44 -21.43
CA THR A 176 -7.11 -2.66 -22.60
C THR A 176 -6.92 -3.65 -23.73
N ARG A 177 -7.95 -3.81 -24.58
CA ARG A 177 -7.82 -4.45 -25.87
C ARG A 177 -6.93 -3.51 -26.66
N PHE A 178 -5.62 -3.74 -26.52
CA PHE A 178 -4.59 -3.03 -27.22
C PHE A 178 -5.02 -2.95 -28.68
N GLY A 179 -5.22 -1.73 -29.17
CA GLY A 179 -5.60 -1.51 -30.56
C GLY A 179 -4.55 -2.15 -31.47
N PRO A 180 -4.88 -2.48 -32.73
CA PRO A 180 -3.94 -3.15 -33.64
C PRO A 180 -2.57 -2.43 -33.72
N LEU A 181 -2.57 -1.09 -33.64
CA LEU A 181 -1.35 -0.27 -33.54
C LEU A 181 -0.46 -0.60 -32.34
N CYS A 182 -1.03 -0.90 -31.17
CA CYS A 182 -0.23 -1.22 -29.98
C CYS A 182 0.32 -2.65 -30.02
N TRP A 183 -0.38 -3.61 -30.64
CA TRP A 183 0.19 -4.92 -30.95
C TRP A 183 1.37 -4.81 -31.93
N ILE A 184 1.30 -3.91 -32.92
CA ILE A 184 2.42 -3.62 -33.83
C ILE A 184 3.61 -3.02 -33.05
N ILE A 185 3.37 -2.07 -32.15
CA ILE A 185 4.42 -1.48 -31.31
C ILE A 185 5.05 -2.51 -30.37
N ILE A 186 4.25 -3.35 -29.71
CA ILE A 186 4.74 -4.44 -28.85
C ILE A 186 5.57 -5.44 -29.67
N GLY A 187 5.12 -5.80 -30.88
CA GLY A 187 5.87 -6.64 -31.81
C GLY A 187 7.20 -6.03 -32.23
N ALA A 188 7.24 -4.74 -32.55
CA ALA A 188 8.47 -4.02 -32.88
C ALA A 188 9.45 -3.95 -31.69
N ILE A 189 8.96 -3.72 -30.48
CA ILE A 189 9.78 -3.74 -29.25
C ILE A 189 10.35 -5.13 -28.99
N LEU A 190 9.55 -6.19 -29.16
CA LEU A 190 10.02 -7.58 -29.01
C LEU A 190 11.06 -7.97 -30.07
N LEU A 191 10.87 -7.54 -31.33
CA LEU A 191 11.85 -7.73 -32.39
C LEU A 191 13.17 -7.01 -32.07
N PHE A 192 13.10 -5.76 -31.62
CA PHE A 192 14.29 -4.98 -31.23
C PHE A 192 15.01 -5.61 -30.02
N ALA A 193 14.26 -6.11 -29.03
CA ALA A 193 14.82 -6.84 -27.90
C ALA A 193 15.51 -8.15 -28.33
N LEU A 194 14.93 -8.90 -29.27
CA LEU A 194 15.56 -10.11 -29.84
C LEU A 194 16.85 -9.78 -30.61
N ILE A 195 16.87 -8.69 -31.39
CA ILE A 195 18.08 -8.21 -32.07
C ILE A 195 19.16 -7.82 -31.06
N LEU A 196 18.80 -7.08 -30.00
CA LEU A 196 19.73 -6.73 -28.93
C LEU A 196 20.30 -7.97 -28.23
N VAL A 197 19.46 -8.97 -27.89
CA VAL A 197 19.91 -10.23 -27.29
C VAL A 197 20.81 -11.01 -28.24
N ALA A 198 20.52 -11.05 -29.54
CA ALA A 198 21.37 -11.70 -30.53
C ALA A 198 22.74 -11.01 -30.68
N LEU A 199 22.78 -9.67 -30.67
CA LEU A 199 24.02 -8.89 -30.65
C LEU A 199 24.83 -9.13 -29.36
N LEU A 200 24.16 -9.23 -28.22
CA LEU A 200 24.80 -9.52 -26.92
C LEU A 200 25.38 -10.94 -26.90
N LEU A 201 24.65 -11.94 -27.41
CA LEU A 201 25.14 -13.31 -27.56
C LEU A 201 26.32 -13.40 -28.55
N TYR A 202 26.28 -12.65 -29.65
CA TYR A 202 27.39 -12.56 -30.61
C TYR A 202 28.64 -11.90 -29.99
N ALA A 203 28.46 -10.84 -29.20
CA ALA A 203 29.56 -10.22 -28.45
C ALA A 203 30.16 -11.19 -27.41
N ILE A 204 29.32 -11.92 -26.66
CA ILE A 204 29.74 -12.97 -25.71
C ILE A 204 30.47 -14.12 -26.44
N TYR A 205 30.00 -14.52 -27.63
CA TYR A 205 30.65 -15.53 -28.45
C TYR A 205 32.08 -15.09 -28.83
N ASN A 206 32.22 -13.91 -29.44
CA ASN A 206 33.52 -13.37 -29.85
C ASN A 206 34.47 -13.18 -28.66
N TYR A 207 33.98 -12.66 -27.53
CA TYR A 207 34.75 -12.51 -26.31
C TYR A 207 35.25 -13.85 -25.74
N ASN A 208 34.41 -14.89 -25.79
CA ASN A 208 34.80 -16.24 -25.38
C ASN A 208 35.83 -16.87 -26.31
N GLU A 209 35.71 -16.67 -27.63
CA GLU A 209 36.67 -17.19 -28.59
C GLU A 209 38.03 -16.47 -28.49
N GLU A 210 38.03 -15.15 -28.35
CA GLU A 210 39.26 -14.38 -28.14
C GLU A 210 39.96 -14.75 -26.82
N ASN A 211 39.19 -14.96 -25.74
CA ASN A 211 39.72 -15.52 -24.49
C ASN A 211 40.27 -16.94 -24.61
N ARG A 212 39.75 -17.79 -25.53
CA ARG A 212 40.37 -19.10 -25.82
C ARG A 212 41.72 -18.93 -26.50
N ARG A 213 41.83 -18.02 -27.48
CA ARG A 213 43.08 -17.71 -28.18
C ARG A 213 44.14 -17.08 -27.25
N LEU A 214 43.73 -16.20 -26.33
CA LEU A 214 44.60 -15.63 -25.30
C LEU A 214 45.13 -16.71 -24.33
N ARG A 215 44.25 -17.58 -23.82
CA ARG A 215 44.66 -18.70 -22.95
C ARG A 215 45.66 -19.65 -23.63
N HIS A 216 45.49 -19.93 -24.93
CA HIS A 216 46.46 -20.74 -25.66
C HIS A 216 47.86 -20.08 -25.68
N ARG A 217 47.93 -18.79 -26.06
CA ARG A 217 49.19 -18.04 -26.09
C ARG A 217 49.87 -17.94 -24.72
N ILE A 218 49.10 -17.75 -23.65
CA ILE A 218 49.63 -17.76 -22.26
C ILE A 218 50.20 -19.14 -21.92
N SER A 219 49.50 -20.23 -22.27
CA SER A 219 50.00 -21.59 -22.01
C SER A 219 51.28 -21.92 -22.79
N GLU A 220 51.45 -21.34 -23.99
CA GLU A 220 52.68 -21.47 -24.78
C GLU A 220 53.83 -20.63 -24.20
N SER A 221 53.57 -19.39 -23.76
CA SER A 221 54.59 -18.57 -23.10
C SER A 221 55.02 -19.15 -21.76
N GLU A 222 54.10 -19.72 -20.97
CA GLU A 222 54.45 -20.45 -19.75
C GLU A 222 55.32 -21.69 -20.03
N ARG A 223 55.03 -22.45 -21.08
CA ARG A 223 55.86 -23.60 -21.49
C ARG A 223 57.26 -23.18 -21.94
N LEU A 224 57.37 -22.06 -22.65
CA LEU A 224 58.67 -21.48 -23.05
C LEU A 224 59.46 -21.00 -21.82
N LEU A 225 58.83 -20.26 -20.91
CA LEU A 225 59.43 -19.80 -19.66
C LEU A 225 59.88 -20.96 -18.76
N ARG A 226 59.10 -22.04 -18.65
CA ARG A 226 59.51 -23.24 -17.90
C ARG A 226 60.74 -23.90 -18.50
N LYS A 227 60.79 -24.12 -19.82
CA LYS A 227 61.98 -24.65 -20.50
C LYS A 227 63.21 -23.76 -20.32
N GLN A 228 63.02 -22.44 -20.32
CA GLN A 228 64.11 -21.49 -20.11
C GLN A 228 64.61 -21.54 -18.66
N ASN A 229 63.71 -21.64 -17.67
CA ASN A 229 64.08 -21.84 -16.26
C ASN A 229 64.74 -23.20 -16.01
N GLU A 230 64.28 -24.29 -16.63
CA GLU A 230 64.91 -25.62 -16.56
C GLU A 230 66.33 -25.59 -17.16
N TYR A 231 66.53 -24.86 -18.27
CA TYR A 231 67.84 -24.64 -18.86
C TYR A 231 68.76 -23.83 -17.93
N PHE A 232 68.31 -22.67 -17.42
CA PHE A 232 69.12 -21.86 -16.51
C PHE A 232 69.43 -22.56 -15.18
N THR A 233 68.46 -23.28 -14.60
CA THR A 233 68.68 -24.03 -13.34
C THR A 233 69.65 -25.18 -13.54
N SER A 234 69.57 -25.94 -14.64
CA SER A 234 70.55 -27.00 -14.93
C SER A 234 71.96 -26.44 -15.21
N GLN A 235 72.08 -25.31 -15.93
CA GLN A 235 73.36 -24.65 -16.14
C GLN A 235 73.98 -24.16 -14.81
N LEU A 236 73.19 -23.50 -13.96
CA LEU A 236 73.59 -23.06 -12.62
C LEU A 236 73.99 -24.24 -11.73
N HIS A 237 73.26 -25.36 -11.78
CA HIS A 237 73.61 -26.58 -11.05
C HIS A 237 74.95 -27.16 -11.52
N SER A 238 75.26 -27.09 -12.82
CA SER A 238 76.55 -27.54 -13.35
C SER A 238 77.73 -26.66 -12.92
N GLU A 239 77.52 -25.35 -12.79
CA GLU A 239 78.53 -24.42 -12.27
C GLU A 239 78.71 -24.60 -10.76
N MET A 240 77.60 -24.74 -10.02
CA MET A 240 77.63 -25.04 -8.58
C MET A 240 78.31 -26.37 -8.30
N GLN A 241 78.07 -27.43 -9.08
CA GLN A 241 78.79 -28.71 -8.95
C GLN A 241 80.28 -28.58 -9.26
N LYS A 242 80.70 -27.74 -10.22
CA LYS A 242 82.13 -27.44 -10.45
C LYS A 242 82.75 -26.67 -9.28
N GLN A 243 82.01 -25.73 -8.69
CA GLN A 243 82.47 -25.02 -7.49
C GLN A 243 82.54 -25.95 -6.27
N ILE A 244 81.57 -26.85 -6.09
CA ILE A 244 81.60 -27.87 -5.03
C ILE A 244 82.78 -28.83 -5.26
N ALA A 245 82.99 -29.35 -6.46
CA ALA A 245 84.13 -30.25 -6.74
C ALA A 245 85.50 -29.56 -6.58
N ASN A 246 85.60 -28.27 -6.90
CA ASN A 246 86.80 -27.48 -6.59
C ASN A 246 86.93 -27.21 -5.08
N GLY A 247 85.82 -26.93 -4.41
CA GLY A 247 85.74 -26.75 -2.96
C GLY A 247 86.05 -28.02 -2.17
N GLU A 248 85.70 -29.19 -2.68
CA GLU A 248 86.02 -30.51 -2.13
C GLU A 248 87.51 -30.83 -2.31
N LYS A 249 88.10 -30.52 -3.48
CA LYS A 249 89.57 -30.60 -3.66
C LYS A 249 90.30 -29.66 -2.70
N HIS A 250 89.82 -28.42 -2.56
CA HIS A 250 90.42 -27.45 -1.66
C HIS A 250 90.16 -27.83 -0.18
N ALA A 251 89.03 -28.49 0.11
CA ALA A 251 88.75 -29.07 1.41
C ALA A 251 89.62 -30.30 1.69
N GLU A 252 89.99 -31.13 0.70
CA GLU A 252 91.00 -32.19 0.86
C GLU A 252 92.42 -31.64 1.05
N GLU A 253 92.78 -30.55 0.38
CA GLU A 253 94.03 -29.81 0.63
C GLU A 253 94.04 -29.23 2.05
N MET A 254 92.95 -28.59 2.47
CA MET A 254 92.76 -28.08 3.84
C MET A 254 92.71 -29.23 4.86
N LYS A 255 92.13 -30.39 4.55
CA LYS A 255 92.14 -31.57 5.44
C LYS A 255 93.55 -32.11 5.61
N LYS A 256 94.37 -32.13 4.56
CA LYS A 256 95.81 -32.45 4.66
C LYS A 256 96.60 -31.41 5.48
N GLN A 257 96.12 -30.17 5.59
CA GLN A 257 96.68 -29.17 6.50
C GLN A 257 96.11 -29.25 7.93
N GLN A 258 94.87 -29.70 8.10
CA GLN A 258 94.15 -29.72 9.37
C GLN A 258 94.28 -31.07 10.12
N ASP A 259 94.57 -32.16 9.43
CA ASP A 259 95.04 -33.43 10.02
C ASP A 259 96.46 -33.31 10.63
N MET A 260 97.12 -32.14 10.50
CA MET A 260 98.30 -31.75 11.33
C MET A 260 97.94 -31.00 12.62
N ILE A 261 96.69 -30.57 12.83
CA ILE A 261 96.30 -29.69 13.95
C ILE A 261 95.02 -30.22 14.65
N GLN A 262 95.26 -31.08 15.65
CA GLN A 262 94.37 -31.45 16.78
C GLN A 262 93.05 -32.17 16.41
N SER A 263 92.69 -33.37 16.90
CA SER A 263 92.90 -34.08 18.17
C SER A 263 92.22 -33.47 19.42
N GLN A 264 91.24 -34.21 19.97
CA GLN A 264 90.38 -33.92 21.15
C GLN A 264 89.33 -32.79 20.93
N ASP A 265 88.09 -32.81 21.44
CA ASP A 265 87.33 -33.64 22.41
C ASP A 265 85.82 -33.62 21.98
N ASN A 266 84.99 -34.68 21.98
CA ASN A 266 84.31 -35.49 23.03
C ASN A 266 82.82 -35.13 23.35
N SER A 267 81.99 -36.16 23.62
CA SER A 267 80.62 -36.20 24.23
C SER A 267 79.43 -35.53 23.47
N LYS A 268 78.37 -36.27 23.05
CA LYS A 268 77.14 -36.77 23.77
C LYS A 268 76.04 -35.68 23.94
N GLU A 269 74.71 -35.87 23.90
CA GLU A 269 73.71 -36.99 23.92
C GLU A 269 72.38 -36.46 23.24
N GLU A 270 71.59 -37.21 22.45
CA GLU A 270 70.40 -38.09 22.73
C GLU A 270 69.02 -37.43 23.06
N GLY A 271 67.91 -38.08 22.61
CA GLY A 271 66.46 -37.78 22.89
C GLY A 271 65.68 -37.08 21.74
N GLU A 272 64.59 -37.58 21.11
CA GLU A 272 63.25 -38.11 21.57
C GLU A 272 62.35 -37.02 22.22
N GLU A 273 61.01 -36.92 22.09
CA GLU A 273 59.95 -37.76 21.49
C GLU A 273 58.61 -36.95 21.24
N ASP A 274 57.80 -37.37 20.26
CA ASP A 274 56.34 -37.65 20.23
C ASP A 274 55.10 -36.69 20.45
N ASN A 275 54.12 -36.87 19.52
CA ASN A 275 52.65 -37.08 19.59
C ASN A 275 51.55 -36.20 20.32
N GLN A 276 50.62 -35.65 19.48
CA GLN A 276 49.15 -36.03 19.36
C GLN A 276 47.99 -35.42 20.25
N SER A 277 46.73 -35.62 19.76
CA SER A 277 45.35 -35.28 20.30
C SER A 277 44.78 -33.85 20.03
N SER A 278 43.49 -33.51 19.82
CA SER A 278 42.11 -34.09 20.01
C SER A 278 41.43 -33.80 21.38
N GLY A 279 40.14 -33.39 21.53
CA GLY A 279 39.04 -33.06 20.58
C GLY A 279 37.67 -32.84 21.31
N THR A 280 36.52 -32.67 20.59
CA THR A 280 35.09 -32.65 21.10
C THR A 280 34.66 -31.50 22.06
N SER A 281 33.38 -31.12 22.38
CA SER A 281 31.97 -31.35 21.92
C SER A 281 30.96 -30.35 22.61
N GLU A 282 29.64 -30.38 22.28
CA GLU A 282 28.43 -30.24 23.18
C GLU A 282 27.16 -29.46 22.67
N SER A 283 26.03 -29.53 23.40
CA SER A 283 24.60 -29.45 22.90
C SER A 283 23.51 -29.02 23.94
N ILE A 284 22.18 -29.31 23.71
CA ILE A 284 20.95 -29.20 24.61
C ILE A 284 20.13 -27.86 24.57
N LEU A 285 18.80 -27.73 24.87
CA LEU A 285 17.52 -28.44 24.51
C LEU A 285 16.20 -27.69 24.96
N SER A 286 15.11 -27.72 24.14
CA SER A 286 13.62 -27.71 24.41
C SER A 286 12.86 -26.90 25.53
N SER A 287 11.69 -26.29 25.19
CA SER A 287 10.31 -26.68 25.70
C SER A 287 9.17 -25.67 25.37
N GLY A 288 7.89 -26.10 25.45
CA GLY A 288 6.69 -25.26 25.19
C GLY A 288 5.40 -25.79 25.86
N SER A 289 4.27 -25.07 25.74
CA SER A 289 2.97 -25.43 26.35
C SER A 289 1.74 -24.94 25.56
N ASP A 290 0.59 -25.61 25.78
CA ASP A 290 -0.68 -25.41 25.07
C ASP A 290 -1.81 -24.85 25.97
N ILE A 291 -2.81 -24.20 25.35
CA ILE A 291 -4.06 -23.66 25.94
C ILE A 291 -5.13 -23.63 24.84
N THR A 292 -6.39 -23.85 25.22
CA THR A 292 -7.53 -24.31 24.43
C THR A 292 -8.57 -23.25 24.02
N ASP A 293 -9.56 -23.74 23.26
CA ASP A 293 -10.79 -23.15 22.70
C ASP A 293 -11.60 -22.19 23.61
N SER A 294 -12.31 -21.22 23.02
CA SER A 294 -13.03 -20.13 23.72
C SER A 294 -14.52 -20.05 23.35
N THR A 295 -15.37 -19.81 24.35
CA THR A 295 -16.84 -20.00 24.28
C THR A 295 -17.64 -18.78 23.84
N GLU A 296 -18.87 -19.00 23.38
CA GLU A 296 -19.80 -17.99 22.88
C GLU A 296 -20.12 -16.85 23.88
N THR A 297 -20.01 -17.14 25.19
CA THR A 297 -20.13 -16.17 26.29
C THR A 297 -19.08 -15.05 26.27
N ASP A 298 -17.87 -15.30 25.78
CA ASP A 298 -16.78 -14.32 25.76
C ASP A 298 -17.05 -13.17 24.77
N LEU A 299 -17.81 -13.45 23.70
CA LEU A 299 -18.13 -12.49 22.65
C LEU A 299 -19.10 -11.40 23.14
N GLU A 300 -20.06 -11.73 24.01
CA GLU A 300 -20.98 -10.73 24.59
C GLU A 300 -20.27 -9.75 25.51
N GLU A 301 -19.35 -10.22 26.35
CA GLU A 301 -18.63 -9.33 27.27
C GLU A 301 -17.64 -8.45 26.51
N LEU A 302 -16.95 -8.97 25.50
CA LEU A 302 -16.13 -8.17 24.58
C LEU A 302 -16.97 -7.07 23.90
N ASN A 303 -18.21 -7.38 23.54
CA ASN A 303 -19.17 -6.44 22.95
C ASN A 303 -19.57 -5.28 23.90
N ARG A 304 -19.36 -5.39 25.22
CA ARG A 304 -19.65 -4.30 26.17
C ARG A 304 -18.48 -3.35 26.39
N ARG A 305 -17.28 -3.67 25.91
CA ARG A 305 -16.02 -2.93 26.20
C ARG A 305 -15.66 -1.83 25.18
N THR A 306 -16.43 -1.70 24.09
CA THR A 306 -16.24 -0.64 23.07
C THR A 306 -17.06 0.61 23.39
N HIS A 307 -16.56 1.79 22.99
CA HIS A 307 -17.28 3.08 23.14
C HIS A 307 -18.41 3.27 22.12
N LEU A 308 -18.48 2.42 21.09
CA LEU A 308 -19.42 2.55 20.00
C LEU A 308 -20.85 2.10 20.38
N PRO A 309 -21.92 2.78 19.93
CA PRO A 309 -23.31 2.31 20.03
C PRO A 309 -23.50 0.90 19.43
N ARG A 310 -24.42 0.08 19.97
CA ARG A 310 -24.56 -1.35 19.59
C ARG A 310 -24.88 -1.57 18.11
N ASP A 311 -25.56 -0.63 17.49
CA ASP A 311 -25.99 -0.59 16.10
C ASP A 311 -24.94 -0.01 15.15
N HIS A 312 -23.88 0.61 15.68
CA HIS A 312 -22.85 1.29 14.90
C HIS A 312 -22.14 0.36 13.89
N PRO A 313 -22.02 0.74 12.60
CA PRO A 313 -21.50 -0.14 11.55
C PRO A 313 -20.13 -0.75 11.85
N ALA A 314 -19.20 0.05 12.39
CA ALA A 314 -17.82 -0.38 12.65
C ALA A 314 -17.70 -1.59 13.59
N ARG A 315 -18.67 -1.83 14.48
CA ARG A 315 -18.68 -2.98 15.41
C ARG A 315 -18.89 -4.34 14.72
N LYS A 316 -19.40 -4.32 13.48
CA LYS A 316 -19.70 -5.50 12.65
C LYS A 316 -18.63 -5.75 11.57
N LEU A 317 -17.62 -4.90 11.50
CA LEU A 317 -16.53 -4.99 10.52
C LEU A 317 -15.35 -5.78 11.11
N PRO A 318 -14.51 -6.40 10.26
CA PRO A 318 -13.28 -7.04 10.75
C PRO A 318 -12.36 -6.01 11.41
N PRO A 319 -11.61 -6.39 12.47
CA PRO A 319 -10.69 -5.49 13.12
C PRO A 319 -9.54 -5.08 12.19
N ILE A 320 -8.97 -3.90 12.44
CA ILE A 320 -7.82 -3.37 11.70
C ILE A 320 -6.65 -3.02 12.61
N ASP A 321 -5.49 -2.90 11.99
CA ASP A 321 -4.31 -2.28 12.55
C ASP A 321 -4.12 -0.93 11.86
N LEU A 322 -4.52 0.16 12.53
CA LEU A 322 -4.42 1.54 12.01
C LEU A 322 -3.22 2.27 12.63
N MET A 323 -2.24 2.63 11.81
CA MET A 323 -1.13 3.50 12.22
C MET A 323 -1.39 4.94 11.79
N PHE A 324 -1.23 5.88 12.70
CA PHE A 324 -1.10 7.30 12.37
C PHE A 324 0.38 7.64 12.19
N LEU A 325 0.75 8.16 11.04
CA LEU A 325 2.07 8.74 10.76
C LEU A 325 1.90 10.25 10.72
N VAL A 326 2.23 10.92 11.82
CA VAL A 326 1.90 12.32 12.08
C VAL A 326 3.09 13.23 11.83
N ASP A 327 2.91 14.19 10.93
CA ASP A 327 3.86 15.24 10.64
C ASP A 327 3.90 16.24 11.79
N THR A 328 5.10 16.51 12.29
CA THR A 328 5.38 17.46 13.37
C THR A 328 6.43 18.48 12.96
N SER A 329 6.71 18.58 11.65
CA SER A 329 7.71 19.48 11.06
C SER A 329 7.32 20.96 11.13
N SER A 330 8.27 21.81 10.74
CA SER A 330 8.09 23.26 10.69
C SER A 330 7.06 23.73 9.65
N SER A 331 6.74 22.95 8.61
CA SER A 331 5.79 23.36 7.56
C SER A 331 4.34 23.35 8.07
N ILE A 332 4.02 22.40 8.95
CA ILE A 332 2.71 22.30 9.59
C ILE A 332 2.43 23.53 10.46
N GLY A 333 3.34 23.87 11.38
CA GLY A 333 3.14 24.93 12.37
C GLY A 333 2.18 24.56 13.50
N ILE A 334 2.41 25.15 14.68
CA ILE A 334 1.76 24.74 15.94
C ILE A 334 0.21 24.80 15.91
N ASN A 335 -0.37 25.82 15.26
CA ASN A 335 -1.83 25.98 15.17
C ASN A 335 -2.49 24.85 14.37
N ASN A 336 -1.86 24.41 13.28
CA ASN A 336 -2.37 23.33 12.43
C ASN A 336 -2.18 21.96 13.11
N PHE A 337 -1.10 21.80 13.86
CA PHE A 337 -0.81 20.58 14.61
C PHE A 337 -1.89 20.26 15.67
N ASP A 338 -2.38 21.26 16.41
CA ASP A 338 -3.50 21.03 17.33
C ASP A 338 -4.82 20.71 16.60
N ILE A 339 -5.06 21.28 15.42
CA ILE A 339 -6.20 20.91 14.56
C ILE A 339 -6.09 19.45 14.13
N GLN A 340 -4.90 19.00 13.70
CA GLN A 340 -4.64 17.61 13.33
C GLN A 340 -4.85 16.65 14.50
N LYS A 341 -4.33 16.95 15.70
CA LYS A 341 -4.53 16.11 16.91
C LYS A 341 -6.02 15.94 17.25
N ASN A 342 -6.78 17.02 17.19
CA ASN A 342 -8.22 16.97 17.42
C ASN A 342 -8.93 16.14 16.34
N PHE A 343 -8.58 16.31 15.06
CA PHE A 343 -9.18 15.53 13.97
C PHE A 343 -8.82 14.03 14.00
N ILE A 344 -7.62 13.65 14.45
CA ILE A 344 -7.27 12.25 14.74
C ILE A 344 -8.21 11.68 15.81
N CYS A 345 -8.51 12.45 16.86
CA CYS A 345 -9.46 12.04 17.91
C CYS A 345 -10.91 11.94 17.41
N GLU A 346 -11.27 12.71 16.38
CA GLU A 346 -12.56 12.60 15.67
C GLU A 346 -12.63 11.33 14.81
N ILE A 347 -11.61 11.02 13.98
CA ILE A 347 -11.55 9.76 13.20
C ILE A 347 -11.68 8.54 14.12
N LEU A 348 -10.99 8.56 15.27
CA LEU A 348 -11.02 7.47 16.25
C LEU A 348 -12.41 7.21 16.87
N LYS A 349 -13.37 8.14 16.75
CA LYS A 349 -14.74 7.88 17.22
C LYS A 349 -15.42 6.80 16.39
N ASP A 350 -15.10 6.70 15.10
CA ASP A 350 -15.73 5.76 14.15
C ASP A 350 -14.99 4.41 14.00
N VAL A 351 -13.95 4.18 14.82
CA VAL A 351 -13.12 2.96 14.81
C VAL A 351 -13.41 2.11 16.06
N ASP A 352 -13.70 0.82 15.90
CA ASP A 352 -13.99 -0.09 17.02
C ASP A 352 -12.71 -0.48 17.78
N VAL A 353 -12.32 0.31 18.80
CA VAL A 353 -11.10 0.12 19.61
C VAL A 353 -11.45 -0.51 20.97
N ALA A 354 -11.13 -1.79 21.11
CA ALA A 354 -11.31 -2.60 22.32
C ALA A 354 -10.32 -3.79 22.28
N PRO A 355 -10.11 -4.56 23.37
CA PRO A 355 -9.32 -5.80 23.32
C PRO A 355 -9.87 -6.74 22.25
N GLY A 356 -8.99 -7.34 21.44
CA GLY A 356 -9.39 -8.20 20.30
C GLY A 356 -10.05 -7.45 19.11
N ARG A 357 -10.47 -6.19 19.26
CA ARG A 357 -10.94 -5.31 18.19
C ARG A 357 -9.78 -4.50 17.61
N SER A 358 -10.04 -3.39 16.92
CA SER A 358 -9.03 -2.66 16.16
C SER A 358 -7.93 -2.09 17.04
N ARG A 359 -6.68 -2.17 16.56
CA ARG A 359 -5.47 -1.71 17.25
C ARG A 359 -4.97 -0.41 16.61
N ILE A 360 -4.48 0.52 17.43
CA ILE A 360 -3.96 1.81 16.96
C ILE A 360 -2.49 1.94 17.34
N SER A 361 -1.66 2.39 16.39
CA SER A 361 -0.28 2.82 16.64
C SER A 361 -0.11 4.26 16.17
N MET A 362 0.86 4.97 16.74
CA MET A 362 1.22 6.32 16.31
C MET A 362 2.74 6.48 16.23
N VAL A 363 3.19 7.00 15.10
CA VAL A 363 4.55 7.44 14.82
C VAL A 363 4.49 8.92 14.50
N GLN A 364 5.34 9.72 15.12
CA GLN A 364 5.53 11.12 14.76
C GLN A 364 6.79 11.26 13.91
N TYR A 365 6.85 12.23 13.01
CA TYR A 365 8.07 12.53 12.26
C TYR A 365 8.26 14.03 12.04
N ALA A 366 9.52 14.39 11.84
CA ALA A 366 9.98 15.63 11.23
C ALA A 366 11.27 15.27 10.47
N GLN A 367 12.43 15.60 11.03
CA GLN A 367 13.74 15.14 10.53
C GLN A 367 14.01 13.65 10.83
N ASP A 368 13.49 13.16 11.96
CA ASP A 368 13.62 11.78 12.42
C ASP A 368 12.25 11.24 12.84
N PRO A 369 11.84 10.04 12.37
CA PRO A 369 10.62 9.39 12.82
C PRO A 369 10.83 8.73 14.20
N SER A 370 9.80 8.79 15.06
CA SER A 370 9.82 8.19 16.40
C SER A 370 8.46 7.60 16.77
N VAL A 371 8.46 6.46 17.46
CA VAL A 371 7.23 5.80 17.93
C VAL A 371 6.69 6.54 19.14
N VAL A 372 5.43 6.97 19.07
CA VAL A 372 4.68 7.58 20.18
C VAL A 372 3.96 6.48 20.97
N PHE A 373 3.37 5.51 20.27
CA PHE A 373 2.86 4.28 20.87
C PHE A 373 2.70 3.13 19.85
N GLY A 374 2.91 1.90 20.31
CA GLY A 374 2.74 0.66 19.54
C GLY A 374 1.30 0.16 19.47
N PHE A 375 1.03 -0.81 18.58
CA PHE A 375 -0.30 -1.45 18.41
C PHE A 375 -0.74 -2.28 19.63
N ASP A 376 0.17 -2.60 20.53
CA ASP A 376 0.00 -3.39 21.75
C ASP A 376 -0.13 -2.53 23.01
N GLN A 377 -0.02 -1.20 22.90
CA GLN A 377 0.03 -0.31 24.07
C GLN A 377 -1.35 0.12 24.59
N TYR A 378 -2.36 0.24 23.72
CA TYR A 378 -3.67 0.79 24.08
C TYR A 378 -4.83 -0.05 23.51
N TYR A 379 -5.78 -0.38 24.39
CA TYR A 379 -6.93 -1.25 24.09
C TYR A 379 -8.29 -0.59 24.38
N SER A 380 -8.36 0.74 24.43
CA SER A 380 -9.61 1.50 24.55
C SER A 380 -9.48 2.89 23.92
N TYR A 381 -10.58 3.40 23.37
CA TYR A 381 -10.63 4.76 22.79
C TYR A 381 -10.03 5.83 23.72
N GLU A 382 -10.41 5.85 25.00
CA GLU A 382 -9.94 6.86 25.95
C GLU A 382 -8.44 6.73 26.30
N SER A 383 -7.87 5.53 26.20
CA SER A 383 -6.42 5.35 26.32
C SER A 383 -5.66 5.85 25.09
N VAL A 384 -6.16 5.55 23.88
CA VAL A 384 -5.60 6.07 22.62
C VAL A 384 -5.71 7.59 22.56
N ARG A 385 -6.89 8.15 22.85
CA ARG A 385 -7.15 9.61 22.88
C ARG A 385 -6.17 10.35 23.79
N ARG A 386 -5.90 9.83 24.99
CA ARG A 386 -4.87 10.39 25.89
C ARG A 386 -3.44 10.18 25.38
N GLY A 387 -3.18 9.18 24.55
CA GLY A 387 -1.94 9.06 23.76
C GLY A 387 -1.81 10.21 22.76
N VAL A 388 -2.80 10.39 21.89
CA VAL A 388 -2.85 11.46 20.87
C VAL A 388 -2.72 12.85 21.49
N MET A 389 -3.44 13.14 22.57
CA MET A 389 -3.39 14.48 23.19
C MET A 389 -2.04 14.82 23.83
N ARG A 390 -1.23 13.81 24.21
CA ARG A 390 0.14 13.99 24.73
C ARG A 390 1.19 14.22 23.64
N LEU A 391 0.82 14.12 22.36
CA LEU A 391 1.72 14.40 21.24
C LEU A 391 2.23 15.84 21.29
N SER A 392 3.56 16.01 21.21
CA SER A 392 4.26 17.30 21.25
C SER A 392 4.68 17.73 19.84
N TYR A 393 4.57 19.02 19.55
CA TYR A 393 5.11 19.61 18.33
C TYR A 393 6.64 19.67 18.40
N THR A 394 7.34 19.18 17.36
CA THR A 394 8.81 19.11 17.34
C THR A 394 9.43 20.24 16.51
N GLY A 395 8.83 20.57 15.37
CA GLY A 395 9.45 21.38 14.32
C GLY A 395 10.58 20.64 13.59
N GLY A 396 11.21 21.33 12.65
CA GLY A 396 12.34 20.83 11.85
C GLY A 396 11.99 20.58 10.38
N ALA A 397 12.92 19.95 9.67
CA ALA A 397 12.76 19.52 8.28
C ALA A 397 11.68 18.41 8.15
N THR A 398 11.21 18.13 6.94
CA THR A 398 10.12 17.18 6.68
C THR A 398 10.64 15.99 5.88
N MET A 399 10.95 14.87 6.55
CA MET A 399 11.57 13.68 5.95
C MET A 399 10.56 12.53 5.79
N LEU A 400 9.62 12.69 4.85
CA LEU A 400 8.50 11.76 4.66
C LEU A 400 8.92 10.37 4.18
N SER A 401 9.89 10.25 3.29
CA SER A 401 10.40 8.97 2.79
C SER A 401 11.01 8.14 3.92
N LYS A 402 11.86 8.78 4.73
CA LYS A 402 12.44 8.17 5.95
C LYS A 402 11.35 7.73 6.93
N ALA A 403 10.30 8.54 7.09
CA ALA A 403 9.16 8.24 7.95
C ALA A 403 8.32 7.04 7.43
N LEU A 404 8.06 6.96 6.12
CA LEU A 404 7.38 5.83 5.47
C LEU A 404 8.19 4.54 5.56
N ALA A 405 9.51 4.60 5.37
CA ALA A 405 10.39 3.44 5.52
C ALA A 405 10.38 2.91 6.96
N PHE A 406 10.39 3.80 7.96
CA PHE A 406 10.30 3.44 9.38
C PHE A 406 8.94 2.83 9.75
N ALA A 407 7.84 3.46 9.32
CA ALA A 407 6.48 2.94 9.48
C ALA A 407 6.32 1.56 8.81
N GLY A 408 6.86 1.37 7.60
CA GLY A 408 6.89 0.09 6.90
C GLY A 408 7.67 -0.99 7.64
N GLY A 409 8.76 -0.64 8.32
CA GLY A 409 9.50 -1.56 9.19
C GLY A 409 8.68 -2.07 10.38
N ILE A 410 7.95 -1.18 11.05
CA ILE A 410 7.05 -1.52 12.16
C ILE A 410 5.88 -2.38 11.65
N MET A 411 5.24 -1.96 10.56
CA MET A 411 4.13 -2.70 9.94
C MET A 411 4.56 -4.11 9.51
N TYR A 412 5.73 -4.24 8.86
CA TYR A 412 6.33 -5.52 8.48
C TYR A 412 6.58 -6.42 9.70
N HIS A 413 7.08 -5.86 10.80
CA HIS A 413 7.27 -6.62 12.05
C HIS A 413 5.93 -7.15 12.59
N GLU A 414 4.88 -6.35 12.59
CA GLU A 414 3.53 -6.80 12.98
C GLU A 414 2.98 -7.90 12.06
N GLN A 415 3.23 -7.88 10.74
CA GLN A 415 2.76 -8.97 9.85
C GLN A 415 3.52 -10.28 10.03
N ASN A 416 4.74 -10.24 10.58
CA ASN A 416 5.65 -11.38 10.60
C ASN A 416 6.05 -11.82 12.02
N LEU A 417 5.45 -11.21 13.05
CA LEU A 417 5.62 -11.42 14.50
C LEU A 417 6.46 -12.66 14.86
N LYS A 418 7.78 -12.49 14.90
CA LYS A 418 8.79 -13.58 14.95
C LYS A 418 8.78 -14.42 16.25
N LYS A 419 7.93 -14.07 17.23
CA LYS A 419 7.89 -14.68 18.57
C LYS A 419 6.48 -15.16 18.96
N THR A 420 5.98 -16.23 18.34
CA THR A 420 5.02 -17.12 19.00
C THR A 420 5.50 -18.55 18.89
N THR A 421 5.58 -19.23 20.03
CA THR A 421 5.99 -20.64 20.16
C THR A 421 5.02 -21.61 19.50
N LYS A 422 3.75 -21.22 19.32
CA LYS A 422 2.78 -21.96 18.51
C LYS A 422 2.88 -21.58 17.03
N ARG A 423 3.34 -22.52 16.19
CA ARG A 423 3.09 -22.48 14.74
C ARG A 423 1.67 -22.97 14.48
N HIS A 424 0.83 -22.16 13.84
CA HIS A 424 -0.45 -22.66 13.33
C HIS A 424 -0.19 -23.73 12.25
N GLN A 425 -0.69 -24.94 12.46
CA GLN A 425 -0.31 -26.14 11.68
C GLN A 425 -0.66 -26.10 10.19
N PHE A 426 -1.41 -25.08 9.72
CA PHE A 426 -1.91 -24.97 8.35
C PHE A 426 -1.70 -23.58 7.69
N LEU A 427 -0.78 -22.75 8.20
CA LEU A 427 -0.48 -21.42 7.64
C LEU A 427 1.03 -21.25 7.37
N PRO A 428 1.43 -20.87 6.14
CA PRO A 428 2.84 -20.76 5.77
C PRO A 428 3.47 -19.40 6.07
N THR A 429 2.66 -18.39 6.34
CA THR A 429 3.06 -17.12 6.96
C THR A 429 2.19 -16.91 8.20
N PRO A 430 2.77 -16.71 9.40
CA PRO A 430 1.98 -16.48 10.59
C PRO A 430 1.56 -15.01 10.70
N LYS A 431 0.24 -14.80 10.76
CA LYS A 431 -0.46 -13.62 11.32
C LYS A 431 -0.59 -12.37 10.42
N HIS A 432 -1.70 -12.34 9.68
CA HIS A 432 -2.61 -11.19 9.79
C HIS A 432 -4.05 -11.63 9.61
N ASP A 433 -4.83 -11.55 10.68
CA ASP A 433 -6.30 -11.50 10.66
C ASP A 433 -6.80 -10.11 10.26
N ARG A 434 -6.01 -9.07 10.59
CA ARG A 434 -6.33 -7.66 10.40
C ARG A 434 -5.82 -7.10 9.08
N LEU A 435 -6.60 -6.16 8.53
CA LEU A 435 -6.12 -5.23 7.52
C LEU A 435 -5.17 -4.22 8.17
N GLN A 436 -3.99 -3.99 7.57
CA GLN A 436 -3.12 -2.87 7.93
C GLN A 436 -3.44 -1.61 7.14
N VAL A 437 -3.56 -0.49 7.86
CA VAL A 437 -3.87 0.83 7.31
C VAL A 437 -2.89 1.86 7.85
N LEU A 438 -2.40 2.73 6.98
CA LEU A 438 -1.58 3.89 7.30
C LEU A 438 -2.37 5.18 7.05
N CYS A 439 -2.60 5.97 8.10
CA CYS A 439 -3.09 7.33 8.02
C CYS A 439 -1.89 8.28 8.05
N LEU A 440 -1.51 8.84 6.91
CA LEU A 440 -0.53 9.91 6.82
C LEU A 440 -1.19 11.24 7.19
N VAL A 441 -0.72 11.94 8.22
CA VAL A 441 -1.27 13.24 8.64
C VAL A 441 -0.21 14.30 8.37
N SER A 442 -0.33 15.05 7.28
CA SER A 442 0.71 15.98 6.76
C SER A 442 0.09 17.06 5.87
N ASP A 443 0.87 18.07 5.49
CA ASP A 443 0.55 19.01 4.41
C ASP A 443 1.07 18.54 3.02
N GLY A 444 1.79 17.41 2.97
CA GLY A 444 2.38 16.90 1.72
C GLY A 444 3.65 17.60 1.26
N TYR A 445 4.21 18.49 2.08
CA TYR A 445 5.59 18.93 1.91
C TYR A 445 6.55 17.78 2.27
N SER A 446 7.67 17.69 1.56
CA SER A 446 8.80 16.83 1.96
C SER A 446 10.08 17.34 1.31
N ASP A 447 11.16 17.30 2.08
CA ASP A 447 12.53 17.56 1.61
C ASP A 447 13.14 16.33 0.91
N ASP A 448 12.50 15.16 1.03
CA ASP A 448 12.91 13.88 0.41
C ASP A 448 11.86 13.31 -0.57
N SER A 449 12.24 12.27 -1.33
CA SER A 449 11.32 11.58 -2.27
C SER A 449 10.76 10.30 -1.67
N ALA A 450 9.44 10.26 -1.52
CA ALA A 450 8.65 9.19 -0.89
C ALA A 450 8.11 8.12 -1.85
N ASP A 451 8.41 8.22 -3.15
CA ASP A 451 7.75 7.43 -4.20
C ASP A 451 8.08 5.94 -4.11
N LYS A 452 9.34 5.59 -3.85
CA LYS A 452 9.81 4.20 -3.78
C LYS A 452 9.32 3.50 -2.50
N GLU A 453 9.28 4.23 -1.40
CA GLU A 453 8.89 3.75 -0.07
C GLU A 453 7.38 3.55 0.01
N SER A 454 6.58 4.45 -0.59
CA SER A 454 5.14 4.24 -0.76
C SER A 454 4.81 3.05 -1.68
N VAL A 455 5.51 2.89 -2.81
CA VAL A 455 5.37 1.70 -3.67
C VAL A 455 5.67 0.40 -2.89
N ASN A 456 6.68 0.39 -2.02
CA ASN A 456 7.00 -0.76 -1.17
C ASN A 456 5.86 -1.09 -0.18
N LEU A 457 5.32 -0.09 0.52
CA LEU A 457 4.18 -0.25 1.43
C LEU A 457 2.94 -0.86 0.75
N HIS A 458 2.58 -0.36 -0.44
CA HIS A 458 1.41 -0.87 -1.17
C HIS A 458 1.65 -2.26 -1.80
N ASP A 459 2.77 -2.47 -2.49
CA ASP A 459 2.96 -3.67 -3.32
C ASP A 459 3.60 -4.85 -2.59
N ARG A 460 4.41 -4.61 -1.55
CA ARG A 460 5.04 -5.68 -0.77
C ARG A 460 4.33 -5.96 0.55
N LEU A 461 3.88 -4.91 1.25
CA LEU A 461 3.22 -5.04 2.55
C LEU A 461 1.69 -5.00 2.45
N HIS A 462 1.13 -4.64 1.29
CA HIS A 462 -0.32 -4.53 1.05
C HIS A 462 -1.07 -3.57 1.98
N VAL A 463 -0.33 -2.64 2.60
CA VAL A 463 -0.85 -1.58 3.47
C VAL A 463 -1.73 -0.65 2.65
N LYS A 464 -2.89 -0.28 3.18
CA LYS A 464 -3.74 0.77 2.59
C LYS A 464 -3.37 2.11 3.17
N ILE A 465 -3.01 3.07 2.31
CA ILE A 465 -2.60 4.42 2.72
C ILE A 465 -3.71 5.41 2.38
N PHE A 466 -4.09 6.22 3.36
CA PHE A 466 -4.86 7.45 3.14
C PHE A 466 -4.14 8.63 3.80
N ALA A 467 -4.34 9.83 3.28
CA ALA A 467 -3.76 11.06 3.79
C ALA A 467 -4.84 11.96 4.41
N VAL A 468 -4.46 12.67 5.46
CA VAL A 468 -5.26 13.64 6.19
C VAL A 468 -4.51 14.97 6.19
N VAL A 469 -5.13 16.00 5.63
CA VAL A 469 -4.47 17.27 5.31
C VAL A 469 -5.21 18.47 5.89
N THR A 470 -4.48 19.55 6.14
CA THR A 470 -5.12 20.85 6.45
C THR A 470 -5.58 21.56 5.17
N ARG A 471 -6.01 22.83 5.25
CA ARG A 471 -6.50 23.56 4.06
C ARG A 471 -5.41 23.97 3.07
N SER A 472 -4.16 23.98 3.49
CA SER A 472 -3.00 24.26 2.63
C SER A 472 -2.18 22.97 2.55
N PHE A 473 -2.16 22.34 1.38
CA PHE A 473 -1.47 21.08 1.17
C PHE A 473 -1.04 20.89 -0.28
N ASN A 474 -0.01 20.07 -0.51
CA ASN A 474 0.48 19.71 -1.83
C ASN A 474 -0.14 18.39 -2.30
N LYS A 475 -1.24 18.51 -3.07
CA LYS A 475 -1.98 17.35 -3.61
C LYS A 475 -1.11 16.49 -4.55
N ASP A 476 -0.31 17.11 -5.41
CA ASP A 476 0.53 16.42 -6.40
C ASP A 476 1.61 15.53 -5.76
N LYS A 477 2.01 15.85 -4.52
CA LYS A 477 2.94 15.02 -3.72
C LYS A 477 2.24 13.88 -2.95
N LEU A 478 0.99 14.06 -2.54
CA LEU A 478 0.25 13.08 -1.74
C LEU A 478 -0.49 12.03 -2.57
N VAL A 479 -0.93 12.35 -3.78
CA VAL A 479 -1.62 11.40 -4.68
C VAL A 479 -0.73 10.22 -5.09
N PRO A 480 0.57 10.39 -5.44
CA PRO A 480 1.47 9.26 -5.67
C PRO A 480 1.59 8.31 -4.48
N ILE A 481 1.67 8.86 -3.26
CA ILE A 481 1.83 8.11 -2.01
C ILE A 481 0.55 7.33 -1.65
N THR A 482 -0.62 7.94 -1.81
CA THR A 482 -1.93 7.31 -1.54
C THR A 482 -2.47 6.46 -2.70
N ARG A 483 -1.87 6.60 -3.89
CA ARG A 483 -2.29 6.05 -5.21
C ARG A 483 -3.61 6.55 -5.76
N PHE A 484 -4.45 7.22 -4.97
CA PHE A 484 -5.78 7.63 -5.36
C PHE A 484 -6.13 8.98 -4.75
N ASP A 485 -6.60 9.91 -5.59
CA ASP A 485 -7.00 11.26 -5.22
C ASP A 485 -7.92 11.29 -3.99
N GLY A 486 -9.11 10.66 -4.06
CA GLY A 486 -10.05 10.63 -2.93
C GLY A 486 -9.66 9.73 -1.75
N SER A 487 -8.41 9.28 -1.68
CA SER A 487 -7.79 8.78 -0.44
C SER A 487 -6.99 9.89 0.28
N VAL A 488 -7.07 11.15 -0.19
CA VAL A 488 -6.64 12.36 0.51
C VAL A 488 -7.88 13.05 1.06
N PHE A 489 -7.88 13.39 2.35
CA PHE A 489 -9.02 13.94 3.07
C PHE A 489 -8.64 15.19 3.85
N THR A 490 -9.47 16.22 3.82
CA THR A 490 -9.26 17.41 4.67
C THR A 490 -9.76 17.17 6.12
N VAL A 491 -9.22 17.92 7.08
CA VAL A 491 -9.63 17.92 8.51
C VAL A 491 -11.11 18.27 8.82
N HIS A 492 -11.97 18.36 7.80
CA HIS A 492 -13.42 18.53 7.95
C HIS A 492 -14.22 17.32 7.47
N GLN A 493 -13.57 16.25 6.99
CA GLN A 493 -14.20 15.13 6.27
C GLN A 493 -14.10 13.81 7.05
N ARG A 494 -14.51 13.84 8.32
CA ARG A 494 -14.48 12.68 9.23
C ARG A 494 -15.28 11.50 8.67
N GLU A 495 -16.50 11.78 8.21
CA GLU A 495 -17.43 10.78 7.67
C GLU A 495 -16.88 10.10 6.42
N SER A 496 -16.24 10.88 5.54
CA SER A 496 -15.62 10.38 4.30
C SER A 496 -14.44 9.44 4.62
N VAL A 497 -13.66 9.74 5.67
CA VAL A 497 -12.60 8.84 6.20
C VAL A 497 -13.20 7.55 6.79
N ALA A 498 -14.27 7.66 7.59
CA ALA A 498 -14.94 6.50 8.18
C ALA A 498 -15.47 5.55 7.10
N ILE A 499 -16.18 6.08 6.09
CA ILE A 499 -16.68 5.33 4.94
C ILE A 499 -15.54 4.63 4.18
N TRP A 500 -14.40 5.31 3.98
CA TRP A 500 -13.23 4.73 3.33
C TRP A 500 -12.65 3.55 4.13
N LEU A 501 -12.43 3.74 5.44
CA LEU A 501 -11.91 2.71 6.35
C LEU A 501 -12.81 1.47 6.34
N TRP A 502 -14.11 1.68 6.51
CA TRP A 502 -15.11 0.62 6.56
C TRP A 502 -15.19 -0.16 5.25
N ARG A 503 -15.00 0.52 4.11
CA ARG A 503 -14.90 -0.13 2.80
C ARG A 503 -13.64 -0.99 2.69
N GLN A 504 -12.46 -0.51 3.10
CA GLN A 504 -11.24 -1.33 3.07
C GLN A 504 -11.39 -2.55 3.98
N GLN A 505 -11.97 -2.40 5.17
CA GLN A 505 -12.32 -3.49 6.08
C GLN A 505 -13.21 -4.54 5.40
N ARG A 506 -14.31 -4.13 4.77
CA ARG A 506 -15.23 -5.05 4.10
C ARG A 506 -14.58 -5.77 2.91
N ILE A 507 -13.83 -5.05 2.07
CA ILE A 507 -13.06 -5.62 0.95
C ILE A 507 -12.04 -6.65 1.47
N TRP A 508 -11.36 -6.35 2.58
CA TRP A 508 -10.45 -7.30 3.23
C TRP A 508 -11.19 -8.58 3.62
N ALA A 509 -12.29 -8.50 4.38
CA ALA A 509 -13.07 -9.68 4.77
C ALA A 509 -13.61 -10.49 3.58
N GLU A 510 -14.12 -9.84 2.53
CA GLU A 510 -14.67 -10.50 1.33
C GLU A 510 -13.60 -11.28 0.55
N HIS A 511 -12.38 -10.75 0.46
CA HIS A 511 -11.27 -11.39 -0.26
C HIS A 511 -10.32 -12.21 0.62
N TYR A 512 -10.47 -12.17 1.94
CA TYR A 512 -9.55 -12.81 2.90
C TYR A 512 -9.40 -14.31 2.66
N SER A 513 -10.51 -15.02 2.47
CA SER A 513 -10.53 -16.47 2.21
C SER A 513 -9.74 -16.84 0.94
N ALA A 514 -9.96 -16.10 -0.15
CA ALA A 514 -9.27 -16.29 -1.43
C ALA A 514 -7.78 -15.92 -1.35
N PHE A 515 -7.42 -14.89 -0.56
CA PHE A 515 -6.02 -14.54 -0.29
C PHE A 515 -5.30 -15.65 0.47
N ILE A 516 -5.89 -16.16 1.56
CA ILE A 516 -5.34 -17.26 2.35
C ILE A 516 -5.20 -18.53 1.49
N GLU A 517 -6.16 -18.85 0.63
CA GLU A 517 -6.07 -20.01 -0.28
C GLU A 517 -4.93 -19.84 -1.30
N LYS A 518 -4.72 -18.64 -1.83
CA LYS A 518 -3.63 -18.32 -2.76
C LYS A 518 -2.26 -18.45 -2.11
N GLU A 519 -2.09 -17.94 -0.88
CA GLU A 519 -0.81 -18.03 -0.15
C GLU A 519 -0.51 -19.46 0.34
N LYS A 520 -1.53 -20.24 0.76
CA LYS A 520 -1.36 -21.69 0.99
C LYS A 520 -0.78 -22.40 -0.25
N LYS A 521 -1.41 -22.21 -1.41
CA LYS A 521 -0.93 -22.77 -2.69
C LYS A 521 0.46 -22.27 -3.09
N ARG A 522 0.82 -21.04 -2.73
CA ARG A 522 2.16 -20.46 -3.01
C ARG A 522 3.24 -21.13 -2.16
N ALA A 523 2.97 -21.39 -0.89
CA ALA A 523 3.92 -22.04 0.01
C ALA A 523 4.04 -23.55 -0.25
N GLU A 524 2.95 -24.24 -0.59
CA GLU A 524 3.00 -25.62 -1.06
C GLU A 524 3.93 -25.77 -2.28
N ARG A 525 3.93 -24.78 -3.19
CA ARG A 525 4.87 -24.72 -4.32
C ARG A 525 6.30 -24.39 -3.90
N SER A 526 6.49 -23.66 -2.81
CA SER A 526 7.81 -23.32 -2.26
C SER A 526 8.42 -24.40 -1.39
N ALA A 527 7.61 -25.32 -0.84
CA ALA A 527 8.05 -26.48 -0.07
C ALA A 527 8.26 -27.75 -0.93
N ARG A 528 7.83 -27.70 -2.20
CA ARG A 528 8.08 -28.73 -3.23
C ARG A 528 9.27 -28.40 -4.14
N ARG A 529 9.98 -27.31 -3.85
CA ARG A 529 11.21 -26.85 -4.52
C ARG A 529 12.34 -26.85 -3.51
#